data_AF-A0AAD3RXE6-F1
#
_entry.id   AF-A0AAD3RXE6-F1
#
_cell.length_a   1.000
_cell.length_b   1.000
_cell.length_c   1.000
_cell.angle_alpha   90.00
_cell.angle_beta   90.00
_cell.angle_gamma   90.00
#
_symmetry.space_group_name_H-M   'P 1'
#
loop_
_entity.id
_entity.type
_entity.pdbx_description
1 polymer ?
#
loop_
_entity_poly.entity_id
_entity_poly.type
_entity_poly.pdbx_seq_one_letter_code
_entity_poly.pdbx_strand_id
1 'polypeptide(L)'
;MMDRTHRSQPKNSSSCTATAAASTSNSNSKFRPNRAKSLKNLNPSPTRNPSYSGRISGKTSDLTDVEERNNKVGPQEALFEQQEEGDPSNAPSIIGTCPFMCPVRERAQRECLQDLAVFERVDGNPRRTSSSLAVKKFCRTISTKDVKAADVRPLPVLDGTLKYLFELLDSSEHPFEVIHDFVFDRTRSIRQDLSMQNIVSDQAIWMYEKMVKFHVISHHKLRRCSGDPHSISSMHHLNVEQLTKSLRSLYNLYDINRKPDSTYENEAEFHSLYVLLHLASRSHSMGESISVWFHRLPPSVIWSKEMYFARRLLRFFRIGNFWRFFCTVSAEATYMQFCIIETFINEVRAEALACINYGGYKLHPYPLALLSKILKMKESDLESLCNACGLETSVDDMGSKVLPTKQTSFCHPQGDFQNYAFVGLEELLL
;
A
#
# COMPACT_ATOMS: atom_id res chain seq x y z
N MET A 1 26.08 -64.20 -41.58
CA MET A 1 26.78 -63.46 -40.51
C MET A 1 25.73 -63.19 -39.44
N MET A 2 25.61 -63.96 -38.36
CA MET A 2 26.60 -64.21 -37.28
C MET A 2 27.02 -62.89 -36.61
N ASP A 3 26.93 -62.70 -35.29
CA ASP A 3 26.55 -63.68 -34.24
C ASP A 3 26.14 -63.00 -32.92
N ARG A 4 25.16 -63.58 -32.20
CA ARG A 4 25.09 -63.82 -30.72
C ARG A 4 25.12 -62.64 -29.71
N THR A 5 24.49 -62.71 -28.51
CA THR A 5 23.51 -63.66 -27.91
C THR A 5 22.77 -63.08 -26.71
N HIS A 6 21.57 -63.65 -26.44
CA HIS A 6 20.94 -63.95 -25.14
C HIS A 6 21.81 -63.89 -23.85
N ARG A 7 21.28 -63.72 -22.62
CA ARG A 7 20.02 -64.13 -21.94
C ARG A 7 19.71 -63.08 -20.82
N SER A 8 18.74 -63.14 -19.89
CA SER A 8 17.66 -64.07 -19.48
C SER A 8 16.65 -63.33 -18.56
N GLN A 9 15.40 -63.80 -18.45
CA GLN A 9 14.52 -63.54 -17.27
C GLN A 9 14.67 -64.69 -16.23
N PRO A 10 14.07 -64.61 -15.02
CA PRO A 10 12.67 -65.02 -14.88
C PRO A 10 11.81 -64.17 -13.93
N LYS A 11 10.51 -64.47 -13.96
CA LYS A 11 9.40 -63.88 -13.19
C LYS A 11 9.46 -64.28 -11.70
N ASN A 12 8.77 -63.53 -10.84
CA ASN A 12 7.95 -64.17 -9.79
C ASN A 12 6.75 -63.31 -9.36
N SER A 13 5.74 -63.96 -8.79
CA SER A 13 4.36 -63.47 -8.66
C SER A 13 3.75 -63.72 -7.27
N SER A 14 3.05 -62.73 -6.73
CA SER A 14 1.99 -62.87 -5.71
C SER A 14 1.35 -61.48 -5.50
N SER A 15 0.11 -61.17 -5.91
CA SER A 15 -1.20 -61.73 -5.53
C SER A 15 -1.67 -61.38 -4.11
N CYS A 16 -2.90 -60.84 -4.05
CA CYS A 16 -3.87 -60.69 -2.96
C CYS A 16 -4.17 -59.23 -2.59
N THR A 17 -5.27 -58.62 -3.07
CA THR A 17 -6.66 -58.75 -2.57
C THR A 17 -6.74 -58.70 -1.04
N ALA A 18 -7.02 -57.55 -0.42
CA ALA A 18 -8.34 -56.90 -0.30
C ALA A 18 -9.16 -57.43 0.89
N THR A 19 -9.53 -56.51 1.80
CA THR A 19 -10.88 -56.38 2.37
C THR A 19 -10.97 -55.05 3.12
N ALA A 20 -12.06 -54.31 2.89
CA ALA A 20 -12.51 -53.27 3.80
C ALA A 20 -13.33 -53.90 4.94
N ALA A 21 -13.28 -53.32 6.13
CA ALA A 21 -14.32 -53.47 7.14
C ALA A 21 -14.41 -52.17 7.97
N ALA A 22 -15.58 -51.54 7.94
CA ALA A 22 -15.91 -50.46 8.86
C ALA A 22 -16.59 -51.08 10.10
N SER A 23 -16.25 -50.58 11.29
CA SER A 23 -17.12 -50.75 12.47
C SER A 23 -16.96 -49.58 13.44
N THR A 24 -18.00 -48.77 13.44
CA THR A 24 -18.44 -47.80 14.44
C THR A 24 -18.16 -48.21 15.89
N SER A 25 -17.70 -47.26 16.72
CA SER A 25 -18.00 -47.27 18.16
C SER A 25 -18.15 -45.85 18.71
N ASN A 26 -19.35 -45.53 19.17
CA ASN A 26 -19.67 -44.28 19.87
C ASN A 26 -18.98 -44.21 21.23
N SER A 27 -18.40 -43.06 21.58
CA SER A 27 -18.22 -42.68 22.98
C SER A 27 -18.36 -41.17 23.15
N ASN A 28 -19.44 -40.74 23.81
CA ASN A 28 -19.68 -39.34 24.16
C ASN A 28 -18.62 -38.83 25.15
N SER A 29 -17.96 -37.71 24.85
CA SER A 29 -17.52 -36.78 25.89
C SER A 29 -17.66 -35.33 25.41
N LYS A 30 -18.54 -34.58 26.08
CA LYS A 30 -18.77 -33.15 25.82
C LYS A 30 -17.68 -32.34 26.53
N PHE A 31 -16.66 -31.87 25.82
CA PHE A 31 -15.75 -30.84 26.35
C PHE A 31 -16.12 -29.46 25.78
N ARG A 32 -16.76 -28.65 26.63
CA ARG A 32 -16.95 -27.20 26.39
C ARG A 32 -15.64 -26.47 26.72
N PRO A 33 -15.18 -25.50 25.90
CA PRO A 33 -14.20 -24.53 26.34
C PRO A 33 -14.81 -23.66 27.45
N ASN A 34 -14.12 -23.51 28.58
CA ASN A 34 -14.62 -22.71 29.70
C ASN A 34 -14.53 -21.21 29.38
N ARG A 35 -15.69 -20.56 29.33
CA ARG A 35 -15.84 -19.10 29.29
C ARG A 35 -15.41 -18.53 30.64
N ALA A 36 -14.22 -17.92 30.70
CA ALA A 36 -13.77 -17.18 31.88
C ALA A 36 -14.80 -16.08 32.23
N LYS A 37 -15.19 -16.01 33.50
CA LYS A 37 -16.26 -15.11 33.95
C LYS A 37 -15.71 -13.70 34.18
N SER A 38 -16.37 -12.71 33.60
CA SER A 38 -16.26 -11.32 34.05
C SER A 38 -16.80 -11.20 35.48
N LEU A 39 -15.98 -10.65 36.38
CA LEU A 39 -16.41 -10.15 37.69
C LEU A 39 -16.48 -8.63 37.60
N LYS A 40 -17.61 -8.06 38.04
CA LYS A 40 -17.89 -6.62 38.02
C LYS A 40 -17.64 -6.00 39.40
N ASN A 41 -17.16 -4.75 39.35
CA ASN A 41 -17.35 -3.66 40.30
C ASN A 41 -16.76 -3.81 41.72
N LEU A 42 -16.01 -2.79 42.13
CA LEU A 42 -16.30 -1.96 43.30
C LEU A 42 -15.63 -0.58 43.13
N ASN A 43 -16.41 0.49 43.31
CA ASN A 43 -15.91 1.88 43.32
C ASN A 43 -15.21 2.20 44.65
N PRO A 44 -14.40 3.27 44.67
CA PRO A 44 -14.44 4.20 45.79
C PRO A 44 -14.81 5.62 45.34
N SER A 45 -15.58 6.30 46.19
CA SER A 45 -16.00 7.71 46.07
C SER A 45 -15.39 8.52 47.24
N PRO A 46 -15.51 9.86 47.31
CA PRO A 46 -14.35 10.70 47.62
C PRO A 46 -14.24 11.17 49.08
N THR A 47 -13.01 11.48 49.51
CA THR A 47 -12.72 12.07 50.83
C THR A 47 -12.36 13.56 50.76
N ARG A 48 -13.36 14.38 51.14
CA ARG A 48 -13.29 15.64 51.90
C ARG A 48 -12.01 16.51 51.85
N ASN A 49 -12.19 17.76 51.41
CA ASN A 49 -11.45 18.92 51.92
C ASN A 49 -11.78 19.18 53.40
N PRO A 50 -10.90 19.92 54.10
CA PRO A 50 -11.36 21.04 54.90
C PRO A 50 -10.71 22.37 54.48
N SER A 51 -11.47 23.44 54.65
CA SER A 51 -11.14 24.82 54.31
C SER A 51 -10.19 25.48 55.32
N TYR A 52 -9.35 26.41 54.83
CA TYR A 52 -8.95 27.58 55.62
C TYR A 52 -8.89 28.84 54.74
N SER A 53 -9.28 29.97 55.32
CA SER A 53 -9.36 31.27 54.63
C SER A 53 -8.24 32.21 55.09
N GLY A 54 -7.71 33.02 54.19
CA GLY A 54 -6.77 34.10 54.52
C GLY A 54 -6.75 35.17 53.41
N ARG A 55 -7.00 36.42 53.76
CA ARG A 55 -6.96 37.59 52.85
C ARG A 55 -5.60 38.31 52.94
N ILE A 56 -5.36 39.21 51.97
CA ILE A 56 -4.75 40.57 52.08
C ILE A 56 -3.52 40.83 51.18
N SER A 57 -3.73 41.79 50.25
CA SER A 57 -2.80 42.82 49.70
C SER A 57 -1.51 42.46 48.94
N GLY A 58 -1.27 43.22 47.87
CA GLY A 58 0.07 43.39 47.26
C GLY A 58 0.02 43.95 45.83
N LYS A 59 0.39 45.23 45.63
CA LYS A 59 0.71 45.81 44.31
C LYS A 59 2.16 45.45 43.92
N THR A 60 2.43 45.44 42.61
CA THR A 60 3.61 45.97 41.83
C THR A 60 3.90 45.00 40.68
N SER A 61 3.71 45.35 39.40
CA SER A 61 4.57 46.17 38.51
C SER A 61 5.27 45.29 37.47
N ASP A 62 5.12 45.71 36.21
CA ASP A 62 6.09 45.59 35.12
C ASP A 62 6.46 44.25 34.44
N LEU A 63 6.41 44.40 33.09
CA LEU A 63 7.25 43.82 32.06
C LEU A 63 7.03 42.36 31.61
N THR A 64 6.56 42.28 30.36
CA THR A 64 6.99 41.35 29.29
C THR A 64 7.19 39.88 29.64
N ASP A 65 6.34 39.02 29.07
CA ASP A 65 6.91 37.92 28.27
C ASP A 65 5.96 37.39 27.19
N VAL A 66 6.55 36.61 26.27
CA VAL A 66 5.95 36.02 25.06
C VAL A 66 5.02 34.85 25.40
N GLU A 67 3.85 34.78 24.77
CA GLU A 67 3.07 33.52 24.67
C GLU A 67 2.69 33.17 23.23
N GLU A 68 3.33 32.11 22.72
CA GLU A 68 2.93 31.40 21.51
C GLU A 68 1.57 30.72 21.70
N ARG A 69 0.57 31.07 20.90
CA ARG A 69 -0.70 30.31 20.87
C ARG A 69 -0.57 29.05 20.03
N ASN A 70 -0.23 27.96 20.72
CA ASN A 70 -0.38 26.59 20.25
C ASN A 70 -1.85 26.27 19.89
N ASN A 71 -2.23 26.45 18.62
CA ASN A 71 -3.48 25.94 18.09
C ASN A 71 -3.30 24.50 17.58
N LYS A 72 -3.74 23.54 18.38
CA LYS A 72 -3.94 22.14 17.96
C LYS A 72 -5.02 22.09 16.87
N VAL A 73 -4.61 21.90 15.61
CA VAL A 73 -5.53 21.62 14.51
C VAL A 73 -5.64 20.11 14.35
N GLY A 74 -6.80 19.56 14.74
CA GLY A 74 -7.17 18.19 14.38
C GLY A 74 -7.51 18.09 12.89
N PRO A 75 -7.47 16.89 12.29
CA PRO A 75 -7.83 16.73 10.89
C PRO A 75 -9.34 16.90 10.72
N GLN A 76 -9.75 17.96 10.01
CA GLN A 76 -11.15 18.22 9.69
C GLN A 76 -11.33 18.18 8.17
N GLU A 77 -12.12 17.21 7.71
CA GLU A 77 -12.33 16.85 6.32
C GLU A 77 -13.39 17.73 5.64
N ALA A 78 -13.28 17.87 4.33
CA ALA A 78 -14.39 18.08 3.40
C ALA A 78 -14.07 17.20 2.17
N LEU A 79 -14.83 16.16 1.78
CA LEU A 79 -16.29 15.97 1.67
C LEU A 79 -16.97 16.85 0.61
N PHE A 80 -16.72 16.45 -0.64
CA PHE A 80 -17.66 16.41 -1.76
C PHE A 80 -17.58 14.96 -2.30
N GLU A 81 -18.65 14.22 -2.64
CA GLU A 81 -20.08 14.51 -2.64
C GLU A 81 -20.90 13.48 -1.82
N GLN A 82 -21.94 13.96 -1.13
CA GLN A 82 -23.24 13.28 -1.10
C GLN A 82 -24.23 14.25 -1.74
N GLN A 83 -24.86 13.86 -2.85
CA GLN A 83 -25.90 14.66 -3.49
C GLN A 83 -27.21 14.56 -2.68
N GLU A 84 -27.84 15.71 -2.44
CA GLU A 84 -29.30 15.74 -2.26
C GLU A 84 -29.98 15.34 -3.58
N GLU A 85 -31.19 14.78 -3.49
CA GLU A 85 -31.91 14.19 -4.63
C GLU A 85 -32.23 15.23 -5.72
N GLY A 86 -31.39 15.27 -6.76
CA GLY A 86 -31.63 15.98 -8.01
C GLY A 86 -30.99 15.21 -9.16
N ASP A 87 -31.76 14.98 -10.23
CA ASP A 87 -31.35 14.15 -11.38
C ASP A 87 -29.97 14.58 -11.95
N PRO A 88 -28.92 13.73 -11.85
CA PRO A 88 -27.58 14.09 -12.32
C PRO A 88 -27.47 14.24 -13.84
N SER A 89 -28.49 13.83 -14.59
CA SER A 89 -28.43 13.58 -16.04
C SER A 89 -28.30 14.83 -16.94
N ASN A 90 -28.35 16.05 -16.39
CA ASN A 90 -28.64 17.25 -17.19
C ASN A 90 -27.80 18.52 -16.92
N ALA A 91 -26.70 18.42 -16.16
CA ALA A 91 -25.72 19.50 -16.07
C ALA A 91 -24.74 19.43 -17.26
N PRO A 92 -24.60 20.48 -18.11
CA PRO A 92 -23.68 20.43 -19.23
C PRO A 92 -22.23 20.37 -18.73
N SER A 93 -21.51 19.29 -19.08
CA SER A 93 -20.08 19.14 -18.79
C SER A 93 -19.30 20.29 -19.42
N ILE A 94 -18.47 20.97 -18.63
CA ILE A 94 -17.55 21.98 -19.17
C ILE A 94 -16.63 21.33 -20.20
N ILE A 95 -16.43 21.96 -21.35
CA ILE A 95 -15.47 21.51 -22.36
C ILE A 95 -14.22 22.38 -22.22
N GLY A 96 -13.08 21.76 -21.92
CA GLY A 96 -11.81 22.45 -21.78
C GLY A 96 -11.29 22.99 -23.12
N THR A 97 -10.77 24.21 -23.12
CA THR A 97 -10.19 24.87 -24.30
C THR A 97 -8.77 25.39 -24.08
N CYS A 98 -8.14 25.10 -22.94
CA CYS A 98 -6.75 25.45 -22.69
C CYS A 98 -5.79 24.67 -23.61
N PRO A 99 -5.02 25.32 -24.50
CA PRO A 99 -4.14 24.62 -25.45
C PRO A 99 -2.76 24.29 -24.84
N PHE A 100 -2.55 24.49 -23.54
CA PHE A 100 -1.25 24.39 -22.87
C PHE A 100 -1.31 23.49 -21.64
N MET A 101 -0.16 22.96 -21.20
CA MET A 101 -0.04 22.16 -19.97
C MET A 101 -0.45 22.93 -18.69
N CYS A 102 -0.41 24.27 -18.73
CA CYS A 102 -0.91 25.19 -17.70
C CYS A 102 -1.65 26.39 -18.33
N PRO A 103 -2.87 26.74 -17.85
CA PRO A 103 -3.60 27.93 -18.28
C PRO A 103 -2.80 29.22 -18.14
N VAL A 104 -2.96 30.13 -19.12
CA VAL A 104 -2.23 31.42 -19.14
C VAL A 104 -2.47 32.24 -17.87
N ARG A 105 -3.71 32.24 -17.36
CA ARG A 105 -4.10 32.95 -16.13
C ARG A 105 -3.39 32.39 -14.90
N GLU A 106 -3.39 31.06 -14.73
CA GLU A 106 -2.69 30.41 -13.63
C GLU A 106 -1.18 30.66 -13.72
N ARG A 107 -0.60 30.54 -14.92
CA ARG A 107 0.84 30.75 -15.14
C ARG A 107 1.28 32.16 -14.69
N ALA A 108 0.59 33.21 -15.15
CA ALA A 108 0.88 34.58 -14.75
C ALA A 108 0.66 34.83 -13.25
N GLN A 109 -0.38 34.21 -12.65
CA GLN A 109 -0.61 34.28 -11.21
C GLN A 109 0.52 33.62 -10.42
N ARG A 110 1.02 32.46 -10.85
CA ARG A 110 2.10 31.73 -10.17
C ARG A 110 3.47 32.39 -10.34
N GLU A 111 3.73 33.07 -11.45
CA GLU A 111 4.89 33.96 -11.60
C GLU A 111 4.84 35.14 -10.60
N CYS A 112 3.69 35.79 -10.47
CA CYS A 112 3.49 36.91 -9.53
C CYS A 112 3.66 36.47 -8.06
N LEU A 113 3.09 35.31 -7.70
CA LEU A 113 3.16 34.74 -6.34
C LEU A 113 4.46 33.99 -6.05
N GLN A 114 5.36 33.82 -7.04
CA GLN A 114 6.59 33.00 -6.96
C GLN A 114 6.34 31.52 -6.61
N ASP A 115 5.14 31.01 -6.93
CA ASP A 115 4.68 29.64 -6.68
C ASP A 115 5.02 28.71 -7.86
N LEU A 116 6.28 28.73 -8.31
CA LEU A 116 6.79 27.86 -9.38
C LEU A 116 7.65 26.74 -8.80
N ALA A 117 7.35 25.48 -9.15
CA ALA A 117 8.18 24.33 -8.82
C ALA A 117 9.49 24.37 -9.63
N VAL A 118 10.52 23.64 -9.20
CA VAL A 118 11.87 23.69 -9.81
C VAL A 118 11.82 23.41 -11.31
N PHE A 119 11.11 22.35 -11.72
CA PHE A 119 10.91 21.94 -13.11
C PHE A 119 10.19 22.96 -14.00
N GLU A 120 9.50 23.94 -13.42
CA GLU A 120 8.73 24.94 -14.16
C GLU A 120 9.55 26.22 -14.43
N ARG A 121 10.76 26.36 -13.87
CA ARG A 121 11.52 27.62 -13.87
C ARG A 121 12.44 27.75 -15.08
N VAL A 122 12.33 28.86 -15.80
CA VAL A 122 13.30 29.22 -16.84
C VAL A 122 14.59 29.68 -16.16
N ASP A 123 15.72 29.07 -16.53
CA ASP A 123 17.05 29.33 -15.95
C ASP A 123 17.09 29.25 -14.40
N GLY A 124 16.26 28.38 -13.81
CA GLY A 124 16.10 28.25 -12.35
C GLY A 124 15.41 29.43 -11.65
N ASN A 125 14.98 30.46 -12.38
CA ASN A 125 14.41 31.68 -11.82
C ASN A 125 13.00 31.45 -11.22
N PRO A 126 12.77 31.67 -9.91
CA PRO A 126 11.47 31.39 -9.26
C PRO A 126 10.33 32.33 -9.68
N ARG A 127 10.61 33.36 -10.48
CA ARG A 127 9.62 34.34 -10.97
C ARG A 127 9.35 34.24 -12.48
N ARG A 128 9.96 33.29 -13.20
CA ARG A 128 9.83 33.16 -14.65
C ARG A 128 9.61 31.71 -15.06
N THR A 129 8.58 31.47 -15.85
CA THR A 129 8.30 30.18 -16.49
C THR A 129 8.04 30.36 -17.99
N SER A 130 7.70 29.27 -18.67
CA SER A 130 7.30 29.25 -20.09
C SER A 130 6.01 28.45 -20.25
N SER A 131 5.37 28.56 -21.41
CA SER A 131 4.25 27.68 -21.77
C SER A 131 4.64 26.22 -22.00
N SER A 132 5.94 25.92 -22.17
CA SER A 132 6.48 24.57 -22.36
C SER A 132 6.93 23.90 -21.06
N LEU A 133 7.10 24.65 -19.97
CA LEU A 133 7.53 24.12 -18.66
C LEU A 133 6.40 24.14 -17.62
N ALA A 134 5.55 25.17 -17.60
CA ALA A 134 4.48 25.30 -16.61
C ALA A 134 3.43 24.19 -16.77
N VAL A 135 3.13 23.47 -15.67
CA VAL A 135 2.05 22.48 -15.61
C VAL A 135 1.00 22.90 -14.58
N LYS A 136 -0.29 22.78 -14.93
CA LYS A 136 -1.43 23.16 -14.08
C LYS A 136 -1.33 22.49 -12.70
N LYS A 137 -1.29 23.29 -11.62
CA LYS A 137 -1.26 22.80 -10.23
C LYS A 137 -2.60 22.15 -9.86
N PHE A 138 -2.63 21.26 -8.88
CA PHE A 138 -3.90 20.74 -8.35
C PHE A 138 -4.58 21.78 -7.45
N CYS A 139 -5.87 22.04 -7.66
CA CYS A 139 -6.64 22.98 -6.85
C CYS A 139 -7.53 22.22 -5.85
N ARG A 140 -7.33 22.42 -4.54
CA ARG A 140 -8.11 21.73 -3.49
C ARG A 140 -9.58 22.15 -3.48
N THR A 141 -9.88 23.39 -3.82
CA THR A 141 -11.20 24.00 -3.70
C THR A 141 -11.55 24.71 -5.00
N ILE A 142 -12.41 24.09 -5.80
CA ILE A 142 -12.90 24.66 -7.06
C ILE A 142 -14.32 25.16 -6.88
N SER A 143 -14.53 26.45 -7.13
CA SER A 143 -15.86 27.03 -7.34
C SER A 143 -16.25 26.81 -8.81
N THR A 144 -17.21 25.92 -9.06
CA THR A 144 -17.68 25.60 -10.43
C THR A 144 -18.23 26.81 -11.19
N LYS A 145 -18.63 27.88 -10.48
CA LYS A 145 -19.11 29.14 -11.07
C LYS A 145 -17.98 30.01 -11.66
N ASP A 146 -16.74 29.81 -11.20
CA ASP A 146 -15.59 30.66 -11.57
C ASP A 146 -14.65 30.01 -12.60
N VAL A 147 -14.81 28.71 -12.85
CA VAL A 147 -14.01 27.95 -13.84
C VAL A 147 -14.48 28.30 -15.26
N LYS A 148 -13.56 28.81 -16.08
CA LYS A 148 -13.81 29.03 -17.51
C LYS A 148 -13.26 27.87 -18.33
N ALA A 149 -13.81 27.66 -19.52
CA ALA A 149 -13.30 26.64 -20.46
C ALA A 149 -11.78 26.77 -20.71
N ALA A 150 -11.27 28.01 -20.80
CA ALA A 150 -9.84 28.31 -20.97
C ALA A 150 -8.95 27.97 -19.76
N ASP A 151 -9.55 27.67 -18.60
CA ASP A 151 -8.84 27.23 -17.39
C ASP A 151 -8.75 25.68 -17.29
N VAL A 152 -9.39 24.95 -18.21
CA VAL A 152 -9.45 23.47 -18.24
C VAL A 152 -8.82 22.94 -19.54
N ARG A 153 -7.98 21.90 -19.43
CA ARG A 153 -7.27 21.30 -20.57
C ARG A 153 -8.12 20.21 -21.25
N PRO A 154 -8.29 20.21 -22.58
CA PRO A 154 -8.96 19.11 -23.29
C PRO A 154 -8.10 17.85 -23.31
N LEU A 155 -8.74 16.70 -23.59
CA LEU A 155 -8.13 15.37 -23.55
C LEU A 155 -6.75 15.25 -24.26
N PRO A 156 -6.53 15.78 -25.49
CA PRO A 156 -5.22 15.66 -26.15
C PRO A 156 -4.10 16.41 -25.40
N VAL A 157 -4.43 17.54 -24.76
CA VAL A 157 -3.47 18.33 -23.97
C VAL A 157 -3.20 17.62 -22.64
N LEU A 158 -4.20 16.99 -22.02
CA LEU A 158 -4.03 16.20 -20.81
C LEU A 158 -3.13 14.97 -21.04
N ASP A 159 -3.33 14.26 -22.16
CA ASP A 159 -2.50 13.13 -22.57
C ASP A 159 -1.04 13.54 -22.84
N GLY A 160 -0.82 14.62 -23.60
CA GLY A 160 0.51 15.19 -23.82
C GLY A 160 1.18 15.66 -22.52
N THR A 161 0.43 16.29 -21.62
CA THR A 161 0.92 16.68 -20.29
C THR A 161 1.34 15.46 -19.48
N LEU A 162 0.57 14.37 -19.52
CA LEU A 162 0.88 13.15 -18.76
C LEU A 162 2.18 12.49 -19.25
N LYS A 163 2.43 12.49 -20.56
CA LYS A 163 3.68 11.99 -21.16
C LYS A 163 4.88 12.83 -20.70
N TYR A 164 4.80 14.15 -20.83
CA TYR A 164 5.81 15.09 -20.33
C TYR A 164 6.13 14.86 -18.84
N LEU A 165 5.12 14.70 -17.99
CA LEU A 165 5.32 14.44 -16.56
C LEU A 165 6.04 13.12 -16.27
N PHE A 166 5.91 12.10 -17.13
CA PHE A 166 6.56 10.81 -16.95
C PHE A 166 7.96 10.75 -17.55
N GLU A 167 8.26 11.55 -18.58
CA GLU A 167 9.64 11.78 -19.04
C GLU A 167 10.53 12.36 -17.92
N LEU A 168 9.95 13.13 -16.98
CA LEU A 168 10.66 13.63 -15.80
C LEU A 168 11.02 12.54 -14.78
N LEU A 169 10.37 11.36 -14.78
CA LEU A 169 10.63 10.28 -13.83
C LEU A 169 11.98 9.57 -14.07
N ASP A 170 12.52 9.70 -15.28
CA ASP A 170 13.80 9.14 -15.69
C ASP A 170 14.96 10.14 -15.54
N SER A 171 14.68 11.38 -15.12
CA SER A 171 15.71 12.38 -14.85
C SER A 171 16.48 12.06 -13.56
N SER A 172 17.82 12.06 -13.66
CA SER A 172 18.73 11.94 -12.53
C SER A 172 19.16 13.29 -11.93
N GLU A 173 18.62 14.41 -12.42
CA GLU A 173 19.05 15.76 -11.99
C GLU A 173 18.53 16.16 -10.60
N HIS A 174 17.46 15.50 -10.13
CA HIS A 174 16.81 15.80 -8.87
C HIS A 174 16.55 14.52 -8.04
N PRO A 175 16.55 14.62 -6.70
CA PRO A 175 16.13 13.52 -5.83
C PRO A 175 14.70 13.08 -6.17
N PHE A 176 14.43 11.78 -6.06
CA PHE A 176 13.15 11.19 -6.47
C PHE A 176 11.95 11.79 -5.71
N GLU A 177 12.15 12.21 -4.46
CA GLU A 177 11.18 12.89 -3.61
C GLU A 177 10.66 14.19 -4.25
N VAL A 178 11.59 14.97 -4.85
CA VAL A 178 11.28 16.26 -5.49
C VAL A 178 10.52 16.04 -6.81
N ILE A 179 10.92 15.03 -7.58
CA ILE A 179 10.23 14.63 -8.82
C ILE A 179 8.84 14.07 -8.48
N HIS A 180 8.75 13.20 -7.46
CA HIS A 180 7.51 12.63 -6.96
C HIS A 180 6.51 13.73 -6.62
N ASP A 181 6.85 14.69 -5.76
CA ASP A 181 5.89 15.69 -5.29
C ASP A 181 5.35 16.57 -6.43
N PHE A 182 6.19 16.86 -7.42
CA PHE A 182 5.76 17.55 -8.64
C PHE A 182 4.78 16.69 -9.46
N VAL A 183 5.17 15.47 -9.85
CA VAL A 183 4.33 14.59 -10.68
C VAL A 183 3.05 14.18 -9.95
N PHE A 184 3.13 13.95 -8.63
CA PHE A 184 2.00 13.65 -7.75
C PHE A 184 0.95 14.78 -7.72
N ASP A 185 1.37 16.04 -7.59
CA ASP A 185 0.43 17.17 -7.65
C ASP A 185 -0.16 17.33 -9.06
N ARG A 186 0.68 17.28 -10.10
CA ARG A 186 0.25 17.55 -11.48
C ARG A 186 -0.64 16.43 -12.05
N THR A 187 -0.41 15.17 -11.68
CA THR A 187 -1.33 14.06 -12.03
C THR A 187 -2.69 14.20 -11.34
N ARG A 188 -2.75 14.69 -10.09
CA ARG A 188 -4.05 15.03 -9.46
C ARG A 188 -4.78 16.13 -10.22
N SER A 189 -4.07 17.14 -10.73
CA SER A 189 -4.64 18.19 -11.59
C SER A 189 -5.16 17.62 -12.93
N ILE A 190 -4.46 16.64 -13.52
CA ILE A 190 -4.93 15.94 -14.73
C ILE A 190 -6.23 15.19 -14.45
N ARG A 191 -6.30 14.38 -13.38
CA ARG A 191 -7.55 13.70 -12.98
C ARG A 191 -8.68 14.69 -12.72
N GLN A 192 -8.39 15.82 -12.07
CA GLN A 192 -9.37 16.88 -11.80
C GLN A 192 -9.95 17.47 -13.10
N ASP A 193 -9.12 17.73 -14.12
CA ASP A 193 -9.59 18.17 -15.43
C ASP A 193 -10.37 17.06 -16.17
N LEU A 194 -9.98 15.79 -16.08
CA LEU A 194 -10.75 14.66 -16.65
C LEU A 194 -12.15 14.57 -16.03
N SER A 195 -12.24 14.67 -14.69
CA SER A 195 -13.50 14.61 -13.95
C SER A 195 -14.40 15.82 -14.21
N MET A 196 -13.87 17.06 -14.23
CA MET A 196 -14.68 18.24 -14.53
C MET A 196 -15.35 18.18 -15.91
N GLN A 197 -14.68 17.53 -16.88
CA GLN A 197 -15.18 17.38 -18.25
C GLN A 197 -16.01 16.10 -18.46
N ASN A 198 -16.23 15.29 -17.42
CA ASN A 198 -16.88 13.96 -17.50
C ASN A 198 -16.32 13.07 -18.62
N ILE A 199 -14.99 13.08 -18.83
CA ILE A 199 -14.36 12.35 -19.93
C ILE A 199 -14.40 10.84 -19.67
N VAL A 200 -15.11 10.13 -20.56
CA VAL A 200 -15.24 8.67 -20.57
C VAL A 200 -14.74 8.18 -21.94
N SER A 201 -13.59 7.50 -21.96
CA SER A 201 -12.98 6.95 -23.18
C SER A 201 -11.85 5.94 -22.88
N ASP A 202 -11.51 5.11 -23.87
CA ASP A 202 -10.36 4.20 -23.81
C ASP A 202 -9.03 4.96 -23.56
N GLN A 203 -8.88 6.19 -24.07
CA GLN A 203 -7.71 7.03 -23.80
C GLN A 203 -7.65 7.45 -22.32
N ALA A 204 -8.80 7.82 -21.72
CA ALA A 204 -8.85 8.16 -20.30
C ALA A 204 -8.52 6.94 -19.42
N ILE A 205 -8.99 5.74 -19.79
CA ILE A 205 -8.60 4.48 -19.14
C ILE A 205 -7.07 4.35 -19.14
N TRP A 206 -6.43 4.40 -20.32
CA TRP A 206 -4.97 4.30 -20.46
C TRP A 206 -4.21 5.34 -19.61
N MET A 207 -4.71 6.57 -19.55
CA MET A 207 -4.13 7.62 -18.70
C MET A 207 -4.24 7.27 -17.20
N TYR A 208 -5.39 6.78 -16.74
CA TYR A 208 -5.58 6.34 -15.36
C TYR A 208 -4.71 5.12 -15.02
N GLU A 209 -4.59 4.14 -15.91
CA GLU A 209 -3.67 3.00 -15.76
C GLU A 209 -2.22 3.48 -15.54
N LYS A 210 -1.76 4.46 -16.32
CA LYS A 210 -0.42 5.03 -16.18
C LYS A 210 -0.25 5.82 -14.89
N MET A 211 -1.25 6.59 -14.45
CA MET A 211 -1.23 7.29 -13.16
C MET A 211 -1.23 6.31 -11.97
N VAL A 212 -1.95 5.19 -12.06
CA VAL A 212 -1.89 4.12 -11.06
C VAL A 212 -0.49 3.48 -11.04
N LYS A 213 0.08 3.17 -12.20
CA LYS A 213 1.47 2.65 -12.33
C LYS A 213 2.49 3.60 -11.69
N PHE A 214 2.38 4.91 -11.94
CA PHE A 214 3.20 5.93 -11.25
C PHE A 214 3.06 5.86 -9.73
N HIS A 215 1.84 5.82 -9.18
CA HIS A 215 1.65 5.78 -7.72
C HIS A 215 2.22 4.51 -7.09
N VAL A 216 2.06 3.33 -7.72
CA VAL A 216 2.60 2.06 -7.20
C VAL A 216 4.12 2.04 -7.21
N ILE A 217 4.75 2.46 -8.31
CA ILE A 217 6.21 2.52 -8.42
C ILE A 217 6.77 3.58 -7.45
N SER A 218 6.08 4.71 -7.28
CA SER A 218 6.47 5.75 -6.32
C SER A 218 6.36 5.27 -4.88
N HIS A 219 5.34 4.48 -4.53
CA HIS A 219 5.17 3.89 -3.20
C HIS A 219 6.36 3.03 -2.80
N HIS A 220 6.88 2.27 -3.77
CA HIS A 220 8.09 1.43 -3.65
C HIS A 220 9.37 2.27 -3.56
N LYS A 221 9.57 3.24 -4.48
CA LYS A 221 10.75 4.11 -4.49
C LYS A 221 10.87 4.97 -3.23
N LEU A 222 9.77 5.57 -2.74
CA LEU A 222 9.76 6.41 -1.53
C LEU A 222 10.22 5.67 -0.26
N ARG A 223 10.07 4.33 -0.18
CA ARG A 223 10.59 3.53 0.95
C ARG A 223 12.10 3.29 0.93
N ARG A 224 12.76 3.66 -0.17
CA ARG A 224 14.21 3.52 -0.40
C ARG A 224 14.92 4.88 -0.37
N CYS A 225 14.17 5.95 -0.15
CA CYS A 225 14.64 7.31 0.03
C CYS A 225 15.26 7.53 1.42
N SER A 226 16.34 8.30 1.49
CA SER A 226 17.12 8.56 2.72
C SER A 226 16.80 9.92 3.35
N GLY A 227 15.68 10.54 2.99
CA GLY A 227 15.23 11.84 3.51
C GLY A 227 14.65 11.78 4.92
N ASP A 228 14.04 12.90 5.35
CA ASP A 228 13.40 13.00 6.66
C ASP A 228 12.27 11.96 6.83
N PRO A 229 12.29 11.11 7.88
CA PRO A 229 11.30 10.07 8.08
C PRO A 229 9.86 10.57 8.20
N HIS A 230 9.64 11.74 8.81
CA HIS A 230 8.29 12.28 8.99
C HIS A 230 7.70 12.76 7.66
N SER A 231 8.49 13.48 6.87
CA SER A 231 8.15 13.90 5.51
C SER A 231 7.84 12.69 4.63
N ILE A 232 8.74 11.71 4.57
CA ILE A 232 8.57 10.50 3.75
C ILE A 232 7.32 9.72 4.16
N SER A 233 7.07 9.55 5.46
CA SER A 233 5.86 8.88 5.96
C SER A 233 4.58 9.61 5.51
N SER A 234 4.58 10.95 5.54
CA SER A 234 3.44 11.75 5.07
C SER A 234 3.23 11.63 3.55
N MET A 235 4.30 11.69 2.75
CA MET A 235 4.27 11.52 1.28
C MET A 235 3.75 10.11 0.93
N HIS A 236 4.24 9.10 1.63
CA HIS A 236 3.87 7.69 1.45
C HIS A 236 2.37 7.46 1.73
N HIS A 237 1.85 7.98 2.84
CA HIS A 237 0.43 7.92 3.18
C HIS A 237 -0.44 8.62 2.12
N LEU A 238 -0.09 9.85 1.75
CA LEU A 238 -0.80 10.61 0.72
C LEU A 238 -0.76 9.91 -0.64
N ASN A 239 0.34 9.23 -0.97
CA ASN A 239 0.47 8.45 -2.20
C ASN A 239 -0.46 7.22 -2.21
N VAL A 240 -0.63 6.50 -1.09
CA VAL A 240 -1.63 5.40 -0.98
C VAL A 240 -3.06 5.93 -1.12
N GLU A 241 -3.35 7.09 -0.54
CA GLU A 241 -4.67 7.72 -0.65
C GLU A 241 -4.98 8.08 -2.12
N GLN A 242 -4.03 8.68 -2.84
CA GLN A 242 -4.23 9.02 -4.25
C GLN A 242 -4.21 7.80 -5.17
N LEU A 243 -3.42 6.77 -4.87
CA LEU A 243 -3.48 5.46 -5.54
C LEU A 243 -4.89 4.88 -5.46
N THR A 244 -5.46 4.83 -4.25
CA THR A 244 -6.82 4.31 -4.00
C THR A 244 -7.88 5.11 -4.74
N LYS A 245 -7.74 6.45 -4.79
CA LYS A 245 -8.63 7.34 -5.56
C LYS A 245 -8.50 7.15 -7.08
N SER A 246 -7.28 6.99 -7.59
CA SER A 246 -7.03 6.65 -9.01
C SER A 246 -7.64 5.29 -9.38
N LEU A 247 -7.43 4.25 -8.56
CA LEU A 247 -8.00 2.92 -8.78
C LEU A 247 -9.54 2.95 -8.82
N ARG A 248 -10.19 3.63 -7.88
CA ARG A 248 -11.66 3.77 -7.89
C ARG A 248 -12.19 4.43 -9.16
N SER A 249 -11.52 5.49 -9.63
CA SER A 249 -11.88 6.17 -10.88
C SER A 249 -11.66 5.28 -12.09
N LEU A 250 -10.57 4.50 -12.11
CA LEU A 250 -10.24 3.54 -13.17
C LEU A 250 -11.29 2.42 -13.25
N TYR A 251 -11.75 1.88 -12.11
CA TYR A 251 -12.80 0.86 -12.09
C TYR A 251 -14.13 1.40 -12.64
N ASN A 252 -14.51 2.61 -12.24
CA ASN A 252 -15.70 3.28 -12.78
C ASN A 252 -15.58 3.50 -14.31
N LEU A 253 -14.39 3.83 -14.82
CA LEU A 253 -14.15 3.93 -16.25
C LEU A 253 -14.23 2.56 -16.95
N TYR A 254 -13.67 1.49 -16.38
CA TYR A 254 -13.85 0.13 -16.93
C TYR A 254 -15.34 -0.25 -16.97
N ASP A 255 -16.09 0.02 -15.90
CA ASP A 255 -17.52 -0.32 -15.81
C ASP A 255 -18.37 0.44 -16.84
N ILE A 256 -18.15 1.76 -17.00
CA ILE A 256 -18.93 2.59 -17.94
C ILE A 256 -18.56 2.31 -19.40
N ASN A 257 -17.29 2.03 -19.73
CA ASN A 257 -16.87 1.74 -21.11
C ASN A 257 -17.04 0.25 -21.50
N ARG A 258 -17.47 -0.63 -20.58
CA ARG A 258 -17.52 -2.09 -20.83
C ARG A 258 -18.49 -2.42 -21.96
N LYS A 259 -17.95 -2.86 -23.10
CA LYS A 259 -18.73 -3.44 -24.19
C LYS A 259 -19.12 -4.88 -23.81
N PRO A 260 -20.29 -5.39 -24.24
CA PRO A 260 -20.67 -6.79 -24.01
C PRO A 260 -19.56 -7.76 -24.40
N ASP A 261 -19.32 -8.76 -23.56
CA ASP A 261 -18.30 -9.80 -23.72
C ASP A 261 -16.84 -9.33 -23.89
N SER A 262 -16.55 -8.07 -23.54
CA SER A 262 -15.18 -7.52 -23.54
C SER A 262 -14.65 -7.27 -22.13
N THR A 263 -13.34 -7.45 -21.96
CA THR A 263 -12.58 -7.13 -20.75
C THR A 263 -11.31 -6.39 -21.14
N TYR A 264 -10.89 -5.41 -20.35
CA TYR A 264 -9.62 -4.74 -20.60
C TYR A 264 -8.46 -5.63 -20.14
N GLU A 265 -7.39 -5.71 -20.93
CA GLU A 265 -6.26 -6.62 -20.70
C GLU A 265 -5.64 -6.47 -19.29
N ASN A 266 -5.46 -5.22 -18.85
CA ASN A 266 -4.87 -4.93 -17.53
C ASN A 266 -5.90 -4.90 -16.39
N GLU A 267 -7.21 -5.02 -16.67
CA GLU A 267 -8.29 -4.82 -15.68
C GLU A 267 -8.09 -5.70 -14.45
N ALA A 268 -7.74 -6.96 -14.70
CA ALA A 268 -7.42 -7.96 -13.70
C ALA A 268 -6.20 -7.60 -12.83
N GLU A 269 -5.11 -7.10 -13.43
CA GLU A 269 -3.93 -6.67 -12.68
C GLU A 269 -4.30 -5.52 -11.73
N PHE A 270 -4.95 -4.47 -12.25
CA PHE A 270 -5.32 -3.31 -11.43
C PHE A 270 -6.28 -3.67 -10.28
N HIS A 271 -7.30 -4.50 -10.55
CA HIS A 271 -8.18 -5.01 -9.49
C HIS A 271 -7.41 -5.82 -8.42
N SER A 272 -6.40 -6.60 -8.82
CA SER A 272 -5.57 -7.35 -7.87
C SER A 272 -4.80 -6.44 -6.89
N LEU A 273 -4.37 -5.26 -7.34
CA LEU A 273 -3.66 -4.28 -6.50
C LEU A 273 -4.53 -3.79 -5.33
N TYR A 274 -5.82 -3.55 -5.57
CA TYR A 274 -6.76 -3.15 -4.49
C TYR A 274 -6.94 -4.26 -3.45
N VAL A 275 -6.95 -5.54 -3.87
CA VAL A 275 -6.98 -6.68 -2.93
C VAL A 275 -5.69 -6.75 -2.10
N LEU A 276 -4.53 -6.43 -2.69
CA LEU A 276 -3.24 -6.40 -2.00
C LEU A 276 -3.12 -5.22 -1.02
N LEU A 277 -3.70 -4.06 -1.32
CA LEU A 277 -3.76 -2.92 -0.38
C LEU A 277 -4.53 -3.28 0.91
N HIS A 278 -5.47 -4.24 0.86
CA HIS A 278 -6.20 -4.75 2.04
C HIS A 278 -5.39 -5.68 2.95
N LEU A 279 -4.12 -5.97 2.64
CA LEU A 279 -3.20 -6.59 3.60
C LEU A 279 -2.99 -5.66 4.82
N ALA A 280 -2.99 -4.34 4.61
CA ALA A 280 -2.87 -3.31 5.67
C ALA A 280 -4.06 -3.21 6.64
N SER A 281 -5.20 -3.85 6.35
CA SER A 281 -6.47 -3.63 7.05
C SER A 281 -6.55 -4.20 8.47
N ARG A 282 -5.42 -4.41 9.15
CA ARG A 282 -5.37 -4.51 10.61
C ARG A 282 -5.51 -3.14 11.32
N SER A 283 -5.18 -2.05 10.63
CA SER A 283 -5.20 -0.67 11.18
C SER A 283 -6.21 0.28 10.51
N HIS A 284 -6.44 0.15 9.20
CA HIS A 284 -7.26 1.12 8.44
C HIS A 284 -8.35 0.45 7.59
N SER A 285 -9.58 0.93 7.72
CA SER A 285 -10.72 0.53 6.88
C SER A 285 -10.67 1.26 5.54
N MET A 286 -10.43 0.54 4.44
CA MET A 286 -10.37 1.06 3.06
C MET A 286 -11.75 1.42 2.45
N GLY A 287 -12.64 1.96 3.29
CA GLY A 287 -14.04 2.22 2.95
C GLY A 287 -14.91 0.98 3.16
N GLU A 288 -15.42 0.42 2.06
CA GLU A 288 -16.34 -0.72 2.10
C GLU A 288 -15.66 -2.06 2.45
N SER A 289 -16.46 -3.05 2.85
CA SER A 289 -15.95 -4.40 3.07
C SER A 289 -15.52 -5.03 1.74
N ILE A 290 -14.29 -5.56 1.68
CA ILE A 290 -13.75 -6.27 0.51
C ILE A 290 -14.68 -7.39 0.01
N SER A 291 -15.46 -8.02 0.91
CA SER A 291 -16.46 -9.03 0.55
C SER A 291 -17.59 -8.45 -0.30
N VAL A 292 -18.06 -7.24 0.00
CA VAL A 292 -19.10 -6.54 -0.76
C VAL A 292 -18.55 -6.08 -2.12
N TRP A 293 -17.31 -5.58 -2.14
CA TRP A 293 -16.62 -5.21 -3.36
C TRP A 293 -16.47 -6.39 -4.34
N PHE A 294 -16.08 -7.58 -3.85
CA PHE A 294 -16.00 -8.80 -4.66
C PHE A 294 -17.31 -9.19 -5.36
N HIS A 295 -18.48 -8.89 -4.78
CA HIS A 295 -19.77 -9.24 -5.37
C HIS A 295 -20.13 -8.41 -6.61
N ARG A 296 -19.45 -7.28 -6.86
CA ARG A 296 -19.72 -6.41 -8.00
C ARG A 296 -18.74 -6.60 -9.16
N LEU A 297 -17.69 -7.42 -8.99
CA LEU A 297 -16.69 -7.63 -10.04
C LEU A 297 -17.20 -8.57 -11.15
N PRO A 298 -16.81 -8.34 -12.41
CA PRO A 298 -17.04 -9.29 -13.49
C PRO A 298 -16.42 -10.67 -13.17
N PRO A 299 -17.08 -11.79 -13.54
CA PRO A 299 -16.50 -13.11 -13.36
C PRO A 299 -15.12 -13.26 -14.00
N SER A 300 -14.91 -12.72 -15.19
CA SER A 300 -13.63 -12.71 -15.90
C SER A 300 -12.48 -12.10 -15.07
N VAL A 301 -12.75 -11.05 -14.31
CA VAL A 301 -11.79 -10.45 -13.36
C VAL A 301 -11.59 -11.34 -12.13
N ILE A 302 -12.67 -11.93 -11.58
CA ILE A 302 -12.60 -12.82 -10.40
C ILE A 302 -11.77 -14.09 -10.67
N TRP A 303 -11.90 -14.67 -11.86
CA TRP A 303 -11.25 -15.92 -12.27
C TRP A 303 -9.86 -15.73 -12.90
N SER A 304 -9.35 -14.49 -12.97
CA SER A 304 -8.03 -14.19 -13.53
C SER A 304 -6.88 -14.75 -12.67
N LYS A 305 -5.69 -14.91 -13.26
CA LYS A 305 -4.48 -15.36 -12.53
C LYS A 305 -4.03 -14.34 -11.47
N GLU A 306 -4.12 -13.05 -11.79
CA GLU A 306 -3.75 -11.91 -10.93
C GLU A 306 -4.66 -11.84 -9.70
N MET A 307 -5.96 -12.02 -9.91
CA MET A 307 -6.95 -12.03 -8.84
C MET A 307 -6.86 -13.30 -7.99
N TYR A 308 -6.60 -14.46 -8.61
CA TYR A 308 -6.34 -15.71 -7.89
C TYR A 308 -5.10 -15.62 -6.99
N PHE A 309 -4.01 -15.03 -7.50
CA PHE A 309 -2.80 -14.72 -6.73
C PHE A 309 -3.11 -13.82 -5.53
N ALA A 310 -3.74 -12.65 -5.75
CA ALA A 310 -4.00 -11.70 -4.67
C ALA A 310 -4.94 -12.26 -3.59
N ARG A 311 -5.97 -13.03 -3.99
CA ARG A 311 -6.88 -13.74 -3.07
C ARG A 311 -6.17 -14.81 -2.24
N ARG A 312 -5.27 -15.59 -2.86
CA ARG A 312 -4.41 -16.57 -2.16
C ARG A 312 -3.51 -15.88 -1.16
N LEU A 313 -2.85 -14.79 -1.55
CA LEU A 313 -1.90 -14.09 -0.70
C LEU A 313 -2.59 -13.43 0.50
N LEU A 314 -3.73 -12.77 0.28
CA LEU A 314 -4.59 -12.24 1.36
C LEU A 314 -5.04 -13.35 2.33
N ARG A 315 -5.37 -14.54 1.82
CA ARG A 315 -5.69 -15.70 2.67
C ARG A 315 -4.46 -16.15 3.48
N PHE A 316 -3.29 -16.30 2.86
CA PHE A 316 -2.08 -16.75 3.56
C PHE A 316 -1.64 -15.76 4.65
N PHE A 317 -1.71 -14.45 4.36
CA PHE A 317 -1.48 -13.39 5.34
C PHE A 317 -2.44 -13.50 6.54
N ARG A 318 -3.75 -13.54 6.29
CA ARG A 318 -4.79 -13.61 7.35
C ARG A 318 -4.72 -14.85 8.24
N ILE A 319 -4.16 -15.97 7.76
CA ILE A 319 -3.99 -17.20 8.55
C ILE A 319 -2.57 -17.38 9.11
N GLY A 320 -1.67 -16.39 8.93
CA GLY A 320 -0.28 -16.48 9.39
C GLY A 320 0.59 -17.51 8.65
N ASN A 321 0.23 -17.94 7.44
CA ASN A 321 1.00 -18.92 6.68
C ASN A 321 2.13 -18.24 5.88
N PHE A 322 3.15 -17.78 6.60
CA PHE A 322 4.31 -17.08 6.05
C PHE A 322 5.07 -17.91 4.98
N TRP A 323 5.18 -19.23 5.16
CA TRP A 323 5.83 -20.10 4.16
C TRP A 323 5.14 -20.01 2.79
N ARG A 324 3.81 -20.24 2.75
CA ARG A 324 3.06 -20.14 1.49
C ARG A 324 2.98 -18.71 0.97
N PHE A 325 2.99 -17.71 1.84
CA PHE A 325 3.08 -16.30 1.46
C PHE A 325 4.39 -16.06 0.67
N PHE A 326 5.56 -16.30 1.26
CA PHE A 326 6.85 -16.04 0.59
C PHE A 326 7.09 -16.92 -0.64
N CYS A 327 6.70 -18.20 -0.62
CA CYS A 327 6.77 -19.05 -1.80
C CYS A 327 5.89 -18.55 -2.95
N THR A 328 4.66 -18.08 -2.66
CA THR A 328 3.76 -17.56 -3.70
C THR A 328 4.27 -16.23 -4.27
N VAL A 329 4.74 -15.30 -3.41
CA VAL A 329 5.33 -14.03 -3.85
C VAL A 329 6.54 -14.25 -4.75
N SER A 330 7.46 -15.13 -4.33
CA SER A 330 8.70 -15.44 -5.07
C SER A 330 8.48 -16.17 -6.40
N ALA A 331 7.30 -16.73 -6.66
CA ALA A 331 7.03 -17.57 -7.83
C ALA A 331 5.99 -16.98 -8.81
N GLU A 332 5.10 -16.10 -8.35
CA GLU A 332 3.90 -15.70 -9.10
C GLU A 332 3.65 -14.18 -9.13
N ALA A 333 4.35 -13.36 -8.34
CA ALA A 333 4.07 -11.93 -8.25
C ALA A 333 4.51 -11.16 -9.51
N THR A 334 3.64 -10.30 -10.06
CA THR A 334 4.09 -9.26 -11.01
C THR A 334 4.86 -8.18 -10.27
N TYR A 335 5.72 -7.42 -10.97
CA TYR A 335 6.44 -6.28 -10.40
C TYR A 335 5.51 -5.29 -9.68
N MET A 336 4.40 -4.93 -10.33
CA MET A 336 3.36 -4.04 -9.78
C MET A 336 2.74 -4.58 -8.49
N GLN A 337 2.45 -5.87 -8.44
CA GLN A 337 1.96 -6.52 -7.22
C GLN A 337 3.03 -6.54 -6.12
N PHE A 338 4.28 -6.85 -6.49
CA PHE A 338 5.40 -6.88 -5.55
C PHE A 338 5.67 -5.52 -4.90
N CYS A 339 5.61 -4.42 -5.65
CA CYS A 339 5.75 -3.06 -5.13
C CYS A 339 4.74 -2.70 -4.01
N ILE A 340 3.55 -3.31 -4.02
CA ILE A 340 2.58 -3.18 -2.91
C ILE A 340 2.90 -4.17 -1.79
N ILE A 341 3.26 -5.41 -2.14
CA ILE A 341 3.52 -6.50 -1.19
C ILE A 341 4.77 -6.25 -0.33
N GLU A 342 5.83 -5.63 -0.89
CA GLU A 342 7.10 -5.37 -0.20
C GLU A 342 6.89 -4.72 1.18
N THR A 343 5.90 -3.85 1.26
CA THR A 343 5.51 -3.11 2.47
C THR A 343 5.10 -4.00 3.65
N PHE A 344 4.57 -5.20 3.38
CA PHE A 344 4.10 -6.16 4.37
C PHE A 344 5.12 -7.27 4.65
N ILE A 345 6.19 -7.38 3.86
CA ILE A 345 7.14 -8.49 3.96
C ILE A 345 7.79 -8.54 5.35
N ASN A 346 8.20 -7.40 5.89
CA ASN A 346 8.83 -7.35 7.21
C ASN A 346 7.84 -7.63 8.36
N GLU A 347 6.58 -7.20 8.22
CA GLU A 347 5.49 -7.57 9.14
C GLU A 347 5.31 -9.11 9.16
N VAL A 348 5.23 -9.74 7.98
CA VAL A 348 5.13 -11.21 7.87
C VAL A 348 6.39 -11.91 8.38
N ARG A 349 7.60 -11.35 8.20
CA ARG A 349 8.85 -11.90 8.75
C ARG A 349 8.85 -11.85 10.29
N ALA A 350 8.41 -10.75 10.91
CA ALA A 350 8.29 -10.64 12.36
C ALA A 350 7.25 -11.62 12.94
N GLU A 351 6.09 -11.74 12.30
CA GLU A 351 5.06 -12.72 12.66
C GLU A 351 5.55 -14.17 12.50
N ALA A 352 6.35 -14.44 11.46
CA ALA A 352 6.98 -15.74 11.28
C ALA A 352 7.97 -16.06 12.41
N LEU A 353 8.81 -15.10 12.83
CA LEU A 353 9.73 -15.26 13.96
C LEU A 353 8.96 -15.49 15.28
N ALA A 354 7.87 -14.77 15.52
CA ALA A 354 6.96 -15.05 16.63
C ALA A 354 6.45 -16.51 16.59
N CYS A 355 5.93 -16.95 15.44
CA CYS A 355 5.44 -18.30 15.25
C CYS A 355 6.52 -19.37 15.47
N ILE A 356 7.76 -19.13 15.02
CA ILE A 356 8.89 -20.06 15.20
C ILE A 356 9.30 -20.12 16.67
N ASN A 357 9.46 -18.96 17.32
CA ASN A 357 9.87 -18.85 18.71
C ASN A 357 8.86 -19.54 19.66
N TYR A 358 7.56 -19.28 19.47
CA TYR A 358 6.51 -19.89 20.29
C TYR A 358 6.14 -21.31 19.85
N GLY A 359 6.29 -21.65 18.56
CA GLY A 359 5.90 -22.95 17.98
C GLY A 359 6.93 -24.07 18.14
N GLY A 360 8.18 -23.75 18.51
CA GLY A 360 9.26 -24.73 18.69
C GLY A 360 8.86 -25.95 19.54
N TYR A 361 9.01 -27.15 18.98
CA TYR A 361 8.82 -28.41 19.68
C TYR A 361 10.18 -28.92 20.18
N LYS A 362 10.35 -28.93 21.51
CA LYS A 362 11.65 -29.00 22.23
C LYS A 362 12.47 -27.72 22.07
N LEU A 363 13.42 -27.51 23.00
CA LEU A 363 14.36 -26.37 23.02
C LEU A 363 15.50 -26.54 21.98
N HIS A 364 15.21 -27.12 20.82
CA HIS A 364 16.22 -27.28 19.76
C HIS A 364 16.28 -25.99 18.95
N PRO A 365 17.47 -25.37 18.80
CA PRO A 365 17.58 -24.11 18.10
C PRO A 365 17.49 -24.32 16.58
N TYR A 366 16.92 -23.36 15.86
CA TYR A 366 16.76 -23.43 14.41
C TYR A 366 17.98 -22.83 13.68
N PRO A 367 18.59 -23.53 12.69
CA PRO A 367 19.67 -22.95 11.90
C PRO A 367 19.23 -21.68 11.14
N LEU A 368 19.98 -20.58 11.30
CA LEU A 368 19.68 -19.31 10.60
C LEU A 368 19.76 -19.50 9.09
N ALA A 369 20.67 -20.31 8.58
CA ALA A 369 20.79 -20.64 7.15
C ALA A 369 19.54 -21.34 6.56
N LEU A 370 18.76 -22.06 7.38
CA LEU A 370 17.46 -22.58 6.97
C LEU A 370 16.42 -21.47 6.99
N LEU A 371 16.31 -20.73 8.10
CA LEU A 371 15.34 -19.66 8.28
C LEU A 371 15.51 -18.52 7.25
N SER A 372 16.73 -18.17 6.87
CA SER A 372 17.08 -17.23 5.80
C SER A 372 16.42 -17.61 4.47
N LYS A 373 16.50 -18.89 4.09
CA LYS A 373 15.84 -19.45 2.89
C LYS A 373 14.32 -19.44 3.00
N ILE A 374 13.77 -19.67 4.20
CA ILE A 374 12.33 -19.62 4.48
C ILE A 374 11.78 -18.19 4.33
N LEU A 375 12.46 -17.23 4.95
CA LEU A 375 12.05 -15.82 5.08
C LEU A 375 12.55 -14.93 3.93
N LYS A 376 13.23 -15.54 2.95
CA LYS A 376 13.72 -14.91 1.72
C LYS A 376 14.54 -13.64 2.01
N MET A 377 15.50 -13.75 2.92
CA MET A 377 16.37 -12.65 3.36
C MET A 377 17.78 -13.17 3.64
N LYS A 378 18.79 -12.29 3.69
CA LYS A 378 20.17 -12.70 4.01
C LYS A 378 20.29 -13.11 5.48
N GLU A 379 21.27 -13.94 5.81
CA GLU A 379 21.50 -14.40 7.20
C GLU A 379 21.88 -13.24 8.15
N SER A 380 22.64 -12.25 7.68
CA SER A 380 22.95 -11.00 8.40
C SER A 380 21.70 -10.18 8.73
N ASP A 381 20.79 -10.12 7.78
CA ASP A 381 19.56 -9.34 7.84
C ASP A 381 18.58 -10.02 8.80
N LEU A 382 18.55 -11.37 8.77
CA LEU A 382 17.77 -12.19 9.68
C LEU A 382 18.25 -12.05 11.13
N GLU A 383 19.56 -12.10 11.37
CA GLU A 383 20.16 -11.86 12.69
C GLU A 383 19.80 -10.46 13.21
N SER A 384 19.89 -9.45 12.36
CA SER A 384 19.49 -8.07 12.66
C SER A 384 18.00 -7.97 13.02
N LEU A 385 17.12 -8.64 12.28
CA LEU A 385 15.68 -8.70 12.56
C LEU A 385 15.37 -9.47 13.85
N CYS A 386 16.07 -10.57 14.14
CA CYS A 386 15.94 -11.30 15.41
C CYS A 386 16.25 -10.37 16.59
N ASN A 387 17.39 -9.67 16.55
CA ASN A 387 17.78 -8.71 17.58
C ASN A 387 16.75 -7.57 17.73
N ALA A 388 16.22 -7.04 16.62
CA ALA A 388 15.16 -6.03 16.63
C ALA A 388 13.83 -6.52 17.23
N CYS A 389 13.55 -7.82 17.13
CA CYS A 389 12.42 -8.49 17.79
C CYS A 389 12.72 -8.95 19.23
N GLY A 390 13.85 -8.56 19.82
CA GLY A 390 14.27 -8.98 21.17
C GLY A 390 14.69 -10.45 21.27
N LEU A 391 15.01 -11.12 20.15
CA LEU A 391 15.48 -12.50 20.11
C LEU A 391 17.00 -12.55 19.99
N GLU A 392 17.65 -13.26 20.90
CA GLU A 392 19.07 -13.55 20.85
C GLU A 392 19.36 -14.70 19.88
N THR A 393 20.50 -14.65 19.20
CA THR A 393 21.02 -15.75 18.36
C THR A 393 22.30 -16.30 18.96
N SER A 394 22.52 -17.60 18.82
CA SER A 394 23.71 -18.27 19.34
C SER A 394 24.48 -18.96 18.22
N VAL A 395 25.69 -19.43 18.52
CA VAL A 395 26.48 -20.28 17.62
C VAL A 395 26.45 -21.70 18.18
N ASP A 396 26.26 -22.70 17.33
CA ASP A 396 26.31 -24.11 17.72
C ASP A 396 27.75 -24.66 17.74
N ASP A 397 27.91 -25.91 18.22
CA ASP A 397 29.22 -26.59 18.31
C ASP A 397 29.93 -26.75 16.94
N MET A 398 29.20 -26.58 15.84
CA MET A 398 29.68 -26.67 14.46
C MET A 398 30.01 -25.28 13.86
N GLY A 399 29.91 -24.20 14.66
CA GLY A 399 30.17 -22.83 14.21
C GLY A 399 29.02 -22.21 13.41
N SER A 400 27.86 -22.85 13.32
CA SER A 400 26.70 -22.34 12.59
C SER A 400 25.84 -21.45 13.48
N LYS A 401 25.31 -20.35 12.92
CA LYS A 401 24.38 -19.48 13.65
C LYS A 401 23.00 -20.15 13.78
N VAL A 402 22.44 -20.12 14.98
CA VAL A 402 21.16 -20.75 15.32
C VAL A 402 20.29 -19.82 16.17
N LEU A 403 18.97 -19.99 16.08
CA LEU A 403 17.97 -19.24 16.85
C LEU A 403 17.38 -20.16 17.94
N PRO A 404 17.70 -19.94 19.22
CA PRO A 404 17.01 -20.58 20.34
C PRO A 404 15.51 -20.27 20.35
N THR A 405 14.69 -21.27 20.66
CA THR A 405 13.22 -21.14 20.75
C THR A 405 12.77 -20.85 22.18
N LYS A 406 11.51 -20.42 22.36
CA LYS A 406 10.86 -20.15 23.65
C LYS A 406 11.46 -18.98 24.44
N GLN A 407 12.11 -18.05 23.75
CA GLN A 407 12.60 -16.81 24.35
C GLN A 407 11.41 -15.94 24.77
N THR A 408 11.36 -15.53 26.03
CA THR A 408 10.29 -14.69 26.60
C THR A 408 10.44 -13.20 26.29
N SER A 409 11.60 -12.80 25.75
CA SER A 409 11.99 -11.44 25.38
C SER A 409 11.38 -10.95 24.07
N PHE A 410 10.67 -11.80 23.31
CA PHE A 410 10.09 -11.43 22.02
C PHE A 410 9.18 -10.19 22.12
N CYS A 411 9.45 -9.22 21.27
CA CYS A 411 8.60 -8.07 21.04
C CYS A 411 8.42 -7.83 19.53
N HIS A 412 7.29 -7.24 19.13
CA HIS A 412 7.20 -6.68 17.79
C HIS A 412 8.02 -5.38 17.75
N PRO A 413 8.86 -5.16 16.72
CA PRO A 413 9.65 -3.93 16.61
C PRO A 413 8.77 -2.67 16.65
N GLN A 414 9.09 -1.76 17.57
CA GLN A 414 8.36 -0.51 17.76
C GLN A 414 8.96 0.60 16.88
N GLY A 415 8.69 0.54 15.57
CA GLY A 415 9.14 1.53 14.60
C GLY A 415 9.09 0.99 13.17
N ASP A 416 9.52 1.81 12.21
CA ASP A 416 9.71 1.35 10.83
C ASP A 416 10.82 0.30 10.77
N PHE A 417 10.54 -0.84 10.14
CA PHE A 417 11.53 -1.88 9.92
C PHE A 417 12.66 -1.39 9.01
N GLN A 418 13.89 -1.83 9.28
CA GLN A 418 14.99 -1.72 8.32
C GLN A 418 14.59 -2.35 6.97
N ASN A 419 15.08 -1.77 5.87
CA ASN A 419 14.75 -2.23 4.53
C ASN A 419 15.56 -3.48 4.14
N TYR A 420 15.09 -4.65 4.58
CA TYR A 420 15.67 -5.95 4.29
C TYR A 420 15.23 -6.46 2.91
N ALA A 421 16.19 -6.62 2.00
CA ALA A 421 15.95 -7.09 0.63
C ALA A 421 15.18 -8.42 0.59
N PHE A 422 14.36 -8.62 -0.44
CA PHE A 422 13.71 -9.90 -0.72
C PHE A 422 14.54 -10.71 -1.70
N VAL A 423 15.15 -11.79 -1.21
CA VAL A 423 16.08 -12.63 -1.99
C VAL A 423 15.31 -13.48 -2.99
N GLY A 424 15.77 -13.50 -4.25
CA GLY A 424 15.16 -14.29 -5.32
C GLY A 424 14.02 -13.61 -6.09
N LEU A 425 13.95 -12.27 -6.05
CA LEU A 425 13.21 -11.43 -7.02
C LEU A 425 14.11 -10.37 -7.67
N GLU A 426 15.42 -10.65 -7.73
CA GLU A 426 16.43 -9.76 -8.31
C GLU A 426 16.16 -9.47 -9.80
N GLU A 427 15.58 -10.42 -10.54
CA GLU A 427 15.17 -10.27 -11.94
C GLU A 427 13.95 -9.34 -12.15
N LEU A 428 13.17 -9.02 -11.10
CA LEU A 428 12.06 -8.05 -11.18
C LEU A 428 12.48 -6.63 -10.79
N LEU A 429 13.72 -6.44 -10.31
CA LEU A 429 14.21 -5.15 -9.81
C LEU A 429 15.24 -4.49 -10.74
N LEU A 430 15.47 -5.08 -11.90
CA LEU A 430 16.25 -4.60 -13.05
C LEU A 430 15.30 -4.13 -14.17
#